data_AF-A0A6P8WL00-F1
#
_entry.id   AF-A0A6P8WL00-F1
#
_cell.length_a   1.000
_cell.length_b   1.000
_cell.length_c   1.000
_cell.angle_alpha   90.00
_cell.angle_beta   90.00
_cell.angle_gamma   90.00
#
_symmetry.space_group_name_H-M   'P 1'
#
loop_
_entity.id
_entity.type
_entity.pdbx_description
1 polymer ?
#
loop_
_entity_poly.entity_id
_entity_poly.type
_entity_poly.pdbx_seq_one_letter_code
_entity_poly.pdbx_strand_id
1 'polypeptide(L)'
;MRVISLVLLIAVLAVQGNVPTCEESKALESTCGGYCFNVVKSLLDHSKAMQSELRYCNPNSESNIDALIEQRFKTLEAKVEKRLKDLPIKLPADIYPYEQIGSKFYLIEEGLYLNWSQANRLCLLTGGHLVHLQNRSELNAIIPRLSNNDYWLDINNILKEDDYVSKTSGKAPPFFAWFPNEPNKGQERCVELHNKFSVYAMSDAKCDSSYFNIICEKEFKD
;
A
#
# COMPACT_ATOMS: atom_id res chain seq x y z
N MET A 1 -28.00 58.34 -22.11
CA MET A 1 -26.75 58.30 -22.89
C MET A 1 -25.60 58.55 -21.92
N ARG A 2 -24.89 57.51 -21.48
CA ARG A 2 -23.70 56.91 -22.12
C ARG A 2 -22.43 57.29 -21.33
N VAL A 3 -22.28 56.78 -20.10
CA VAL A 3 -20.97 56.51 -19.47
C VAL A 3 -21.12 55.36 -18.42
N ILE A 4 -21.77 54.25 -18.79
CA ILE A 4 -21.81 53.01 -17.97
C ILE A 4 -21.14 51.82 -18.72
N SER A 5 -20.44 52.06 -19.83
CA SER A 5 -19.90 50.98 -20.69
C SER A 5 -18.37 50.94 -20.83
N LEU A 6 -17.61 51.31 -19.79
CA LEU A 6 -16.13 51.21 -19.85
C LEU A 6 -15.45 50.55 -18.63
N VAL A 7 -16.21 50.12 -17.62
CA VAL A 7 -15.66 49.36 -16.47
C VAL A 7 -15.75 47.83 -16.70
N LEU A 8 -16.47 47.38 -17.72
CA LEU A 8 -16.65 45.96 -18.06
C LEU A 8 -15.63 45.38 -19.06
N LEU A 9 -14.62 46.15 -19.50
CA LEU A 9 -13.63 45.69 -20.49
C LEU A 9 -12.19 45.55 -19.98
N ILE A 10 -11.91 45.89 -18.71
CA ILE A 10 -10.57 45.71 -18.11
C ILE A 10 -10.52 44.50 -17.15
N ALA A 11 -11.66 43.85 -16.87
CA ALA A 11 -11.70 42.62 -16.05
C ALA A 11 -11.60 41.31 -16.87
N VAL A 12 -11.44 41.38 -18.20
CA VAL A 12 -11.49 40.20 -19.09
C VAL A 12 -10.17 39.92 -19.84
N LEU A 13 -9.13 40.72 -19.66
CA LEU A 13 -7.82 40.41 -20.25
C LEU A 13 -6.73 40.46 -19.19
N ALA A 14 -6.07 39.32 -19.00
CA ALA A 14 -4.92 39.05 -18.13
C ALA A 14 -5.20 38.68 -16.66
N VAL A 15 -6.18 37.81 -16.42
CA VAL A 15 -5.94 36.63 -15.56
C VAL A 15 -5.30 35.55 -16.46
N GLN A 16 -4.09 35.84 -16.94
CA GLN A 16 -3.10 34.82 -17.27
C GLN A 16 -2.36 34.63 -15.94
N GLY A 17 -2.72 33.63 -15.15
CA GLY A 17 -2.39 32.26 -15.47
C GLY A 17 -1.01 31.97 -14.90
N ASN A 18 -0.94 31.79 -13.59
CA ASN A 18 0.10 31.03 -12.89
C ASN A 18 -0.53 30.53 -11.58
N VAL A 19 -1.45 29.59 -11.73
CA VAL A 19 -1.73 28.60 -10.68
C VAL A 19 -0.51 27.70 -10.64
N PRO A 20 0.02 27.30 -9.46
CA PRO A 20 1.19 26.43 -9.37
C PRO A 20 0.99 25.21 -10.26
N THR A 21 1.85 25.06 -11.25
CA THR A 21 1.91 23.86 -12.06
C THR A 21 2.13 22.68 -11.11
N CYS A 22 1.29 21.64 -11.22
CA CYS A 22 1.55 20.34 -10.63
C CYS A 22 2.82 19.75 -11.25
N GLU A 23 3.98 20.26 -10.86
CA GLU A 23 5.28 19.75 -11.23
C GLU A 23 5.87 18.91 -10.09
N GLU A 24 5.00 18.18 -9.38
CA GLU A 24 5.35 17.14 -8.41
C GLU A 24 4.71 15.77 -8.74
N SER A 25 4.08 15.59 -9.91
CA SER A 25 3.54 14.27 -10.29
C SER A 25 4.51 13.40 -11.10
N LYS A 26 5.78 13.80 -11.28
CA LYS A 26 6.80 12.98 -11.98
C LYS A 26 7.30 11.77 -11.18
N ALA A 27 6.73 11.49 -10.01
CA ALA A 27 7.02 10.28 -9.25
C ALA A 27 6.03 9.11 -9.51
N LEU A 28 5.06 9.27 -10.42
CA LEU A 28 4.08 8.22 -10.76
C LEU A 28 4.08 7.87 -12.25
N GLU A 29 5.25 7.83 -12.88
CA GLU A 29 5.42 7.31 -14.24
C GLU A 29 6.11 5.94 -14.21
N SER A 30 5.44 4.94 -13.63
CA SER A 30 5.65 3.56 -14.04
C SER A 30 4.49 3.16 -14.96
N THR A 31 4.83 2.68 -16.16
CA THR A 31 4.03 2.75 -17.40
C THR A 31 2.82 1.80 -17.49
N CYS A 32 2.27 1.38 -16.36
CA CYS A 32 0.92 0.80 -16.28
C CYS A 32 0.06 1.58 -15.27
N GLY A 33 0.67 2.02 -14.17
CA GLY A 33 0.06 2.94 -13.20
C GLY A 33 -0.31 4.27 -13.83
N GLY A 34 0.53 4.85 -14.68
CA GLY A 34 0.22 6.12 -15.37
C GLY A 34 -0.96 6.02 -16.33
N TYR A 35 -1.11 4.92 -17.08
CA TYR A 35 -2.23 4.71 -18.01
C TYR A 35 -3.53 4.39 -17.25
N CYS A 36 -3.48 3.49 -16.27
CA CYS A 36 -4.62 3.21 -15.40
C CYS A 36 -5.04 4.45 -14.61
N PHE A 37 -4.07 5.20 -14.09
CA PHE A 37 -4.31 6.47 -13.42
C PHE A 37 -4.89 7.48 -14.39
N ASN A 38 -4.42 7.59 -15.64
CA ASN A 38 -4.99 8.49 -16.62
C ASN A 38 -6.41 8.10 -17.05
N VAL A 39 -6.71 6.80 -17.16
CA VAL A 39 -8.07 6.32 -17.44
C VAL A 39 -9.00 6.57 -16.25
N VAL A 40 -8.58 6.19 -15.04
CA VAL A 40 -9.35 6.43 -13.81
C VAL A 40 -9.49 7.93 -13.54
N LYS A 41 -8.44 8.72 -13.75
CA LYS A 41 -8.46 10.19 -13.66
C LYS A 41 -9.37 10.79 -14.72
N SER A 42 -9.32 10.33 -15.97
CA SER A 42 -10.22 10.80 -17.02
C SER A 42 -11.68 10.47 -16.70
N LEU A 43 -11.95 9.28 -16.14
CA LEU A 43 -13.28 8.88 -15.68
C LEU A 43 -13.72 9.68 -14.45
N LEU A 44 -12.82 9.94 -13.51
CA LEU A 44 -13.08 10.79 -12.34
C LEU A 44 -13.34 12.22 -12.77
N ASP A 45 -12.56 12.75 -13.70
CA ASP A 45 -12.71 14.10 -14.26
C ASP A 45 -14.01 14.20 -15.08
N HIS A 46 -14.36 13.16 -15.85
CA HIS A 46 -15.68 13.06 -16.48
C HIS A 46 -16.81 12.97 -15.47
N SER A 47 -16.63 12.22 -14.38
CA SER A 47 -17.63 12.10 -13.33
C SER A 47 -17.82 13.42 -12.60
N LYS A 48 -16.75 14.18 -12.34
CA LYS A 48 -16.78 15.53 -11.76
C LYS A 48 -17.41 16.53 -12.71
N ALA A 49 -17.08 16.47 -14.01
CA ALA A 49 -17.68 17.30 -15.04
C ALA A 49 -19.18 17.02 -15.15
N MET A 50 -19.57 15.75 -15.22
CA MET A 50 -20.98 15.33 -15.26
C MET A 50 -21.72 15.72 -13.97
N GLN A 51 -21.08 15.63 -12.80
CA GLN A 51 -21.63 16.15 -11.55
C GLN A 51 -21.78 17.68 -11.56
N SER A 52 -20.84 18.41 -12.17
CA SER A 52 -20.92 19.87 -12.30
C SER A 52 -22.05 20.32 -13.23
N GLU A 53 -22.29 19.57 -14.31
CA GLU A 53 -23.43 19.76 -15.23
C GLU A 53 -24.78 19.44 -14.56
N LEU A 54 -24.83 18.37 -13.75
CA LEU A 54 -26.01 18.04 -12.95
C LEU A 54 -26.31 19.10 -11.88
N ARG A 55 -25.28 19.69 -11.26
CA ARG A 55 -25.41 20.84 -10.32
C ARG A 55 -25.87 22.11 -11.03
N TYR A 56 -25.46 22.34 -12.28
CA TYR A 56 -25.92 23.48 -13.08
C TYR A 56 -27.40 23.35 -13.50
N CYS A 57 -27.83 22.13 -13.89
CA CYS A 57 -29.23 21.86 -14.25
C CYS A 57 -30.18 21.81 -13.04
N ASN A 58 -29.66 21.57 -11.84
CA ASN A 58 -30.44 21.58 -10.60
C ASN A 58 -29.63 22.26 -9.46
N PRO A 59 -29.57 23.60 -9.43
CA PRO A 59 -28.74 24.35 -8.48
C PRO A 59 -29.19 24.20 -7.02
N ASN A 60 -30.42 23.70 -6.80
CA ASN A 60 -30.95 23.40 -5.47
C ASN A 60 -30.73 21.94 -5.05
N SER A 61 -30.20 21.08 -5.92
CA SER A 61 -29.67 19.78 -5.48
C SER A 61 -28.23 19.95 -5.01
N GLU A 62 -28.05 20.61 -3.87
CA GLU A 62 -26.93 20.27 -3.00
C GLU A 62 -27.18 18.85 -2.50
N SER A 63 -26.83 17.87 -3.33
CA SER A 63 -26.75 16.52 -2.84
C SER A 63 -25.64 16.54 -1.80
N ASN A 64 -26.01 16.48 -0.52
CA ASN A 64 -25.11 16.33 0.62
C ASN A 64 -24.26 15.05 0.56
N ILE A 65 -24.16 14.39 -0.60
CA ILE A 65 -23.45 13.14 -0.81
C ILE A 65 -21.97 13.30 -0.47
N ASP A 66 -21.31 14.38 -0.89
CA ASP A 66 -19.89 14.62 -0.55
C ASP A 66 -19.70 14.80 0.96
N ALA A 67 -20.54 15.65 1.59
CA ALA A 67 -20.54 15.86 3.03
C ALA A 67 -20.92 14.58 3.81
N LEU A 68 -21.82 13.77 3.28
CA LEU A 68 -22.28 12.50 3.83
C LEU A 68 -21.22 11.42 3.70
N ILE A 69 -20.50 11.37 2.59
CA ILE A 69 -19.37 10.47 2.36
C ILE A 69 -18.28 10.80 3.37
N GLU A 70 -17.90 12.07 3.48
CA GLU A 70 -16.91 12.55 4.45
C GLU A 70 -17.35 12.26 5.90
N GLN A 71 -18.61 12.55 6.23
CA GLN A 71 -19.18 12.25 7.54
C GLN A 71 -19.18 10.74 7.82
N ARG A 72 -19.52 9.91 6.84
CA ARG A 72 -19.51 8.45 6.97
C ARG A 72 -18.09 7.91 7.11
N PHE A 73 -17.12 8.42 6.37
CA PHE A 73 -15.70 8.06 6.52
C PHE A 73 -15.19 8.40 7.91
N LYS A 74 -15.37 9.64 8.38
CA LYS A 74 -15.03 10.05 9.75
C LYS A 74 -15.72 9.20 10.81
N THR A 75 -17.00 8.89 10.60
CA THR A 75 -17.76 8.02 11.51
C THR A 75 -17.21 6.59 11.51
N LEU A 76 -16.78 6.08 10.35
CA LEU A 76 -16.20 4.76 10.21
C LEU A 76 -14.84 4.70 10.87
N GLU A 77 -13.98 5.70 10.64
CA GLU A 77 -12.68 5.84 11.30
C GLU A 77 -12.84 5.86 12.82
N ALA A 78 -13.70 6.72 13.36
CA ALA A 78 -13.96 6.78 14.80
C ALA A 78 -14.52 5.46 15.37
N LYS A 79 -15.38 4.76 14.61
CA LYS A 79 -15.89 3.43 15.01
C LYS A 79 -14.79 2.37 14.99
N VAL A 80 -13.90 2.41 14.00
CA VAL A 80 -12.73 1.51 13.90
C VAL A 80 -11.79 1.78 15.07
N GLU A 81 -11.43 3.03 15.34
CA GLU A 81 -10.58 3.41 16.48
C GLU A 81 -11.18 2.98 17.82
N LYS A 82 -12.49 3.22 18.00
CA LYS A 82 -13.20 2.79 19.20
C LYS A 82 -13.17 1.27 19.36
N ARG A 83 -13.47 0.53 18.28
CA ARG A 83 -13.41 -0.94 18.27
C ARG A 83 -12.00 -1.45 18.57
N LEU A 84 -10.95 -0.79 18.05
CA LEU A 84 -9.56 -1.14 18.33
C LEU A 84 -9.18 -0.91 19.80
N LYS A 85 -9.69 0.16 20.43
CA LYS A 85 -9.50 0.44 21.87
C LYS A 85 -10.27 -0.53 22.77
N ASP A 86 -11.48 -0.91 22.34
CA ASP A 86 -12.36 -1.83 23.06
C ASP A 86 -12.00 -3.31 22.80
N LEU A 87 -11.10 -3.59 21.85
CA LEU A 87 -10.65 -4.95 21.58
C LEU A 87 -9.83 -5.44 22.79
N PRO A 88 -10.19 -6.57 23.42
CA PRO A 88 -9.45 -7.14 24.54
C PRO A 88 -8.14 -7.82 24.10
N ILE A 89 -7.47 -7.27 23.09
CA ILE A 89 -6.22 -7.78 22.54
C ILE A 89 -5.14 -6.74 22.82
N LYS A 90 -4.72 -6.66 24.08
CA LYS A 90 -3.32 -6.30 24.37
C LYS A 90 -2.55 -7.60 24.24
N LEU A 91 -2.08 -7.94 23.04
CA LEU A 91 -0.99 -8.91 22.95
C LEU A 91 0.15 -8.29 23.77
N PRO A 92 0.58 -8.92 24.87
CA PRO A 92 1.71 -8.40 25.62
C PRO A 92 2.88 -8.35 24.64
N ALA A 93 3.54 -7.19 24.53
CA ALA A 93 4.76 -7.05 23.76
C ALA A 93 5.82 -8.10 24.18
N ASP A 94 5.71 -8.58 25.43
CA ASP A 94 6.52 -9.65 26.00
C ASP A 94 6.32 -11.02 25.33
N ILE A 95 5.18 -11.29 24.67
CA ILE A 95 4.93 -12.57 23.98
C ILE A 95 5.58 -12.60 22.60
N TYR A 96 5.67 -11.45 21.93
CA TYR A 96 6.25 -11.33 20.59
C TYR A 96 7.36 -10.28 20.58
N PRO A 97 8.53 -10.61 21.15
CA PRO A 97 9.64 -9.67 21.24
C PRO A 97 10.18 -9.37 19.84
N TYR A 98 10.09 -8.10 19.45
CA TYR A 98 10.76 -7.62 18.25
C TYR A 98 12.22 -7.30 18.58
N GLU A 99 13.13 -7.82 17.78
CA GLU A 99 14.55 -7.53 17.86
C GLU A 99 14.96 -6.42 16.88
N GLN A 100 15.82 -5.51 17.32
CA GLN A 100 16.41 -4.53 16.43
C GLN A 100 17.53 -5.16 15.59
N ILE A 101 17.40 -5.08 14.26
CA ILE A 101 18.42 -5.49 13.30
C ILE A 101 18.63 -4.34 12.32
N GLY A 102 19.78 -3.67 12.41
CA GLY A 102 20.02 -2.44 11.66
C GLY A 102 19.07 -1.32 12.10
N SER A 103 18.34 -0.72 11.14
CA SER A 103 17.41 0.39 11.38
C SER A 103 15.96 -0.03 11.64
N LYS A 104 15.66 -1.34 11.57
CA LYS A 104 14.30 -1.87 11.69
C LYS A 104 14.20 -2.87 12.84
N PHE A 105 12.97 -3.18 13.21
CA PHE A 105 12.64 -4.17 14.22
C PHE A 105 11.98 -5.37 13.57
N TYR A 106 12.41 -6.58 13.92
CA TYR A 106 11.94 -7.83 13.34
C TYR A 106 11.41 -8.77 14.40
N LEU A 107 10.31 -9.45 14.11
CA LEU A 107 9.82 -10.60 14.83
C LEU A 107 9.91 -11.80 13.90
N ILE A 108 10.70 -12.80 14.28
CA ILE A 108 10.87 -14.06 13.53
C ILE A 108 10.12 -15.13 14.32
N GLU A 109 9.01 -15.59 13.76
CA GLU A 109 8.14 -16.60 14.37
C GLU A 109 8.28 -17.91 13.59
N GLU A 110 8.78 -18.94 14.28
CA GLU A 110 9.08 -20.25 13.72
C GLU A 110 8.25 -21.34 14.38
N GLY A 111 7.79 -22.32 13.59
CA GLY A 111 6.95 -23.42 14.07
C GLY A 111 5.45 -23.09 14.15
N LEU A 112 5.07 -21.84 13.92
CA LEU A 112 3.68 -21.43 13.65
C LEU A 112 3.45 -21.28 12.15
N TYR A 113 2.96 -22.35 11.52
CA TYR A 113 2.73 -22.33 10.07
C TYR A 113 1.39 -21.74 9.70
N LEU A 114 1.43 -20.63 8.97
CA LEU A 114 0.26 -19.89 8.50
C LEU A 114 0.32 -19.68 6.99
N ASN A 115 -0.85 -19.57 6.36
CA ASN A 115 -0.89 -19.07 4.99
C ASN A 115 -0.55 -17.59 4.91
N TRP A 116 -0.27 -17.09 3.71
CA TRP A 116 0.25 -15.72 3.52
C TRP A 116 -0.67 -14.64 4.12
N SER A 117 -1.99 -14.80 3.97
CA SER A 117 -2.99 -13.87 4.51
C SER A 117 -3.07 -13.90 6.05
N GLN A 118 -2.95 -15.10 6.63
CA GLN A 118 -2.90 -15.29 8.07
C GLN A 118 -1.59 -14.75 8.67
N ALA A 119 -0.44 -14.98 8.03
CA ALA A 119 0.85 -14.44 8.43
C ALA A 119 0.84 -12.90 8.40
N ASN A 120 0.30 -12.30 7.33
CA ASN A 120 0.08 -10.86 7.26
C ASN A 120 -0.79 -10.35 8.42
N ARG A 121 -1.86 -11.08 8.75
CA ARG A 121 -2.72 -10.72 9.89
C ARG A 121 -1.99 -10.82 11.23
N LEU A 122 -1.16 -11.85 11.43
CA LEU A 122 -0.35 -11.99 12.64
C LEU A 122 0.56 -10.77 12.82
N CYS A 123 1.29 -10.38 11.78
CA CYS A 123 2.18 -9.21 11.86
C CYS A 123 1.43 -7.91 12.17
N LEU A 124 0.25 -7.71 11.58
CA LEU A 124 -0.60 -6.56 11.90
C LEU A 124 -1.07 -6.57 13.37
N LEU A 125 -1.43 -7.75 13.90
CA LEU A 125 -1.85 -7.90 15.29
C LEU A 125 -0.70 -7.66 16.28
N THR A 126 0.55 -7.96 15.89
CA THR A 126 1.75 -7.71 16.70
C THR A 126 2.34 -6.31 16.47
N GLY A 127 1.65 -5.44 15.73
CA GLY A 127 2.01 -4.03 15.55
C GLY A 127 3.05 -3.77 14.46
N GLY A 128 3.26 -4.72 13.55
CA GLY A 128 4.10 -4.59 12.36
C GLY A 128 3.36 -4.97 11.08
N HIS A 129 4.09 -5.40 10.07
CA HIS A 129 3.60 -5.98 8.83
C HIS A 129 4.54 -7.11 8.40
N LEU A 130 4.17 -7.91 7.39
CA LEU A 130 5.13 -8.87 6.82
C LEU A 130 6.40 -8.14 6.38
N VAL A 131 7.54 -8.81 6.49
CA VAL A 131 8.84 -8.21 6.18
C VAL A 131 8.85 -7.62 4.77
N HIS A 132 9.32 -6.37 4.68
CA HIS A 132 9.38 -5.58 3.46
C HIS A 132 10.84 -5.21 3.18
N LEU A 133 11.57 -6.17 2.61
CA LEU A 133 12.99 -6.03 2.32
C LEU A 133 13.23 -4.97 1.25
N GLN A 134 13.95 -3.91 1.60
CA GLN A 134 14.21 -2.81 0.68
C GLN A 134 15.47 -3.03 -0.17
N ASN A 135 16.40 -3.88 0.28
CA ASN A 135 17.69 -4.10 -0.39
C ASN A 135 18.40 -5.37 0.11
N ARG A 136 19.51 -5.71 -0.56
CA ARG A 136 20.37 -6.86 -0.20
C ARG A 136 20.97 -6.75 1.20
N SER A 137 21.25 -5.55 1.69
CA SER A 137 21.84 -5.36 3.02
C SER A 137 20.86 -5.75 4.12
N GLU A 138 19.58 -5.40 3.98
CA GLU A 138 18.53 -5.83 4.91
C GLU A 138 18.40 -7.36 4.93
N LEU A 139 18.35 -7.99 3.74
CA LEU A 139 18.30 -9.45 3.64
C LEU A 139 19.51 -10.10 4.34
N ASN A 140 20.72 -9.63 4.04
CA ASN A 140 21.93 -10.18 4.64
C ASN A 140 22.00 -9.95 6.16
N ALA A 141 21.39 -8.89 6.67
CA ALA A 141 21.35 -8.60 8.10
C ALA A 141 20.40 -9.55 8.86
N ILE A 142 19.31 -9.99 8.24
CA ILE A 142 18.34 -10.90 8.88
C ILE A 142 18.76 -12.38 8.78
N ILE A 143 19.46 -12.79 7.71
CA ILE A 143 19.86 -14.20 7.46
C ILE A 143 20.49 -14.89 8.69
N PRO A 144 21.40 -14.25 9.46
CA PRO A 144 22.00 -14.88 10.65
C PRO A 144 21.00 -15.25 11.75
N ARG A 145 19.77 -14.74 11.71
CA ARG A 145 18.71 -15.00 12.69
C ARG A 145 17.67 -16.01 12.20
N LEU A 146 17.79 -16.49 10.96
CA LEU A 146 16.87 -17.44 10.36
C LEU A 146 17.39 -18.88 10.56
N SER A 147 16.53 -19.77 11.05
CA SER A 147 16.75 -21.21 10.98
C SER A 147 16.59 -21.73 9.55
N ASN A 148 17.12 -22.92 9.22
CA ASN A 148 17.04 -23.54 7.87
C ASN A 148 15.59 -23.88 7.44
N ASN A 149 14.81 -22.84 7.15
CA ASN A 149 13.38 -22.81 6.99
C ASN A 149 13.01 -21.78 5.91
N ASP A 150 11.77 -21.83 5.45
CA ASP A 150 11.21 -20.92 4.47
C ASP A 150 10.29 -19.89 5.15
N TYR A 151 10.25 -18.65 4.65
CA TYR A 151 9.55 -17.53 5.32
C TYR A 151 8.73 -16.67 4.38
N TRP A 152 7.54 -16.24 4.82
CA TRP A 152 6.74 -15.31 4.02
C TRP A 152 7.35 -13.90 3.90
N LEU A 153 7.25 -13.31 2.71
CA LEU A 153 7.53 -11.90 2.44
C LEU A 153 6.22 -11.14 2.16
N ASP A 154 6.25 -9.80 2.24
CA ASP A 154 5.08 -8.98 1.96
C ASP A 154 4.69 -8.86 0.48
N ILE A 155 5.34 -9.61 -0.41
CA ILE A 155 5.24 -9.47 -1.86
C ILE A 155 4.22 -10.48 -2.44
N ASN A 156 3.40 -10.01 -3.38
CA ASN A 156 2.41 -10.84 -4.09
C ASN A 156 2.10 -10.27 -5.49
N ASN A 157 1.53 -11.08 -6.39
CA ASN A 157 0.97 -10.64 -7.67
C ASN A 157 -0.49 -11.13 -7.83
N ILE A 158 -1.23 -11.22 -6.70
CA ILE A 158 -2.61 -11.77 -6.64
C ILE A 158 -3.57 -11.01 -7.55
N LEU A 159 -3.44 -9.69 -7.64
CA LEU A 159 -4.35 -8.84 -8.40
C LEU A 159 -4.11 -8.91 -9.91
N LYS A 160 -2.86 -9.08 -10.32
CA LYS A 160 -2.45 -9.07 -11.71
C LYS A 160 -1.18 -9.89 -11.87
N GLU A 161 -1.28 -10.92 -12.70
CA GLU A 161 -0.19 -11.80 -13.07
C GLU A 161 1.05 -11.01 -13.54
N ASP A 162 2.22 -11.47 -13.12
CA ASP A 162 3.53 -10.85 -13.37
C ASP A 162 3.72 -9.42 -12.80
N ASP A 163 2.73 -8.86 -12.10
CA ASP A 163 2.78 -7.53 -11.47
C ASP A 163 2.93 -7.66 -9.95
N TYR A 164 4.17 -7.84 -9.50
CA TYR A 164 4.47 -8.00 -8.08
C TYR A 164 4.38 -6.68 -7.32
N VAL A 165 3.60 -6.69 -6.25
CA VAL A 165 3.34 -5.55 -5.37
C VAL A 165 3.60 -5.93 -3.91
N SER A 166 4.14 -4.99 -3.15
CA SER A 166 4.26 -5.10 -1.70
C SER A 166 2.90 -4.82 -1.06
N LYS A 167 2.49 -5.69 -0.15
CA LYS A 167 1.26 -5.53 0.65
C LYS A 167 1.35 -4.35 1.60
N THR A 168 2.55 -4.05 2.08
CA THR A 168 2.83 -2.95 3.00
C THR A 168 2.76 -1.60 2.30
N SER A 169 3.48 -1.43 1.21
CA SER A 169 3.63 -0.13 0.52
C SER A 169 2.56 0.11 -0.56
N GLY A 170 1.93 -0.95 -1.07
CA GLY A 170 1.06 -0.91 -2.25
C GLY A 170 1.80 -0.60 -3.55
N LYS A 171 3.14 -0.60 -3.54
CA LYS A 171 4.01 -0.28 -4.68
C LYS A 171 4.79 -1.53 -5.13
N ALA A 172 5.44 -1.43 -6.29
CA ALA A 172 6.39 -2.43 -6.73
C ALA A 172 7.54 -2.56 -5.68
N PRO A 173 7.93 -3.79 -5.29
CA PRO A 173 9.05 -3.98 -4.38
C PRO A 173 10.34 -3.40 -4.99
N PRO A 174 11.15 -2.67 -4.20
CA PRO A 174 12.39 -2.06 -4.69
C PRO A 174 13.52 -3.09 -4.87
N PHE A 175 13.34 -4.30 -4.37
CA PHE A 175 14.36 -5.33 -4.30
C PHE A 175 13.78 -6.71 -4.55
N PHE A 176 14.45 -7.45 -5.42
CA PHE A 176 14.21 -8.87 -5.62
C PHE A 176 15.52 -9.64 -5.51
N ALA A 177 15.43 -10.84 -4.96
CA ALA A 177 16.53 -11.75 -4.77
C ALA A 177 16.16 -13.16 -5.25
N TRP A 178 15.53 -13.28 -6.43
CA TRP A 178 15.07 -14.56 -6.97
C TRP A 178 16.16 -15.63 -7.03
N PHE A 179 15.79 -16.88 -6.72
CA PHE A 179 16.60 -18.03 -7.09
C PHE A 179 16.68 -18.18 -8.61
N PRO A 180 17.71 -18.87 -9.14
CA PRO A 180 17.75 -19.24 -10.55
C PRO A 180 16.47 -19.98 -10.95
N ASN A 181 15.86 -19.54 -12.06
CA ASN A 181 14.59 -20.03 -12.60
C ASN A 181 13.33 -19.61 -11.83
N GLU A 182 13.44 -18.75 -10.82
CA GLU A 182 12.30 -18.10 -10.19
C GLU A 182 12.06 -16.68 -10.75
N PRO A 183 10.80 -16.19 -10.74
CA PRO A 183 9.59 -16.95 -10.41
C PRO A 183 9.23 -17.96 -11.51
N ASN A 184 8.80 -19.15 -11.12
CA ASN A 184 8.56 -20.27 -12.05
C ASN A 184 7.16 -20.25 -12.72
N LYS A 185 6.39 -19.19 -12.50
CA LYS A 185 5.11 -18.81 -13.16
C LYS A 185 4.02 -19.89 -13.11
N GLY A 186 2.92 -19.56 -12.44
CA GLY A 186 1.73 -20.42 -12.38
C GLY A 186 0.66 -19.91 -11.43
N GLN A 187 0.13 -20.78 -10.56
CA GLN A 187 -0.82 -20.40 -9.50
C GLN A 187 -0.13 -19.84 -8.24
N GLU A 188 1.19 -19.70 -8.27
CA GLU A 188 2.00 -19.22 -7.16
C GLU A 188 2.03 -17.69 -7.19
N ARG A 189 1.24 -17.08 -6.29
CA ARG A 189 0.95 -15.64 -6.32
C ARG A 189 1.50 -14.85 -5.15
N CYS A 190 2.18 -15.52 -4.22
CA CYS A 190 2.81 -14.94 -3.04
C CYS A 190 4.30 -15.27 -3.05
N VAL A 191 5.12 -14.45 -2.39
CA VAL A 191 6.58 -14.64 -2.40
C VAL A 191 7.06 -15.05 -1.02
N GLU A 192 7.97 -15.99 -1.02
CA GLU A 192 8.65 -16.49 0.16
C GLU A 192 10.17 -16.33 0.03
N LEU A 193 10.84 -16.30 1.16
CA LEU A 193 12.29 -16.36 1.27
C LEU A 193 12.68 -17.82 1.50
N HIS A 194 13.06 -18.47 0.41
CA HIS A 194 13.33 -19.89 0.34
C HIS A 194 14.76 -20.20 0.79
N ASN A 195 14.96 -21.31 1.49
CA ASN A 195 16.27 -21.82 1.86
C ASN A 195 16.69 -22.99 0.98
N LYS A 196 17.80 -22.85 0.25
CA LYS A 196 18.50 -23.97 -0.41
C LYS A 196 19.91 -24.07 0.14
N PHE A 197 20.18 -25.08 0.96
CA PHE A 197 21.50 -25.35 1.54
C PHE A 197 22.09 -24.11 2.27
N SER A 198 21.28 -23.46 3.11
CA SER A 198 21.64 -22.25 3.85
C SER A 198 21.91 -21.02 2.99
N VAL A 199 21.53 -21.05 1.71
CA VAL A 199 21.40 -19.86 0.86
C VAL A 199 19.95 -19.42 0.85
N TYR A 200 19.70 -18.14 1.13
CA TYR A 200 18.37 -17.55 1.08
C TYR A 200 18.17 -16.70 -0.16
N ALA A 201 17.11 -16.98 -0.88
CA ALA A 201 16.66 -16.22 -2.04
C ALA A 201 15.14 -16.35 -2.21
N MET A 202 14.55 -15.48 -3.03
CA MET A 202 13.11 -15.41 -3.20
C MET A 202 12.62 -16.52 -4.15
N SER A 203 11.44 -17.04 -3.86
CA SER A 203 10.65 -17.93 -4.72
C SER A 203 9.19 -17.50 -4.70
N ASP A 204 8.45 -17.66 -5.80
CA ASP A 204 7.01 -17.66 -5.71
C ASP A 204 6.52 -18.95 -5.03
N ALA A 205 5.38 -18.84 -4.36
CA ALA A 205 4.71 -19.94 -3.69
C ALA A 205 3.18 -19.73 -3.71
N LYS A 206 2.46 -20.83 -3.51
CA LYS A 206 0.99 -20.79 -3.37
C LYS A 206 0.61 -20.07 -2.09
N CYS A 207 -0.22 -19.04 -2.21
CA CYS A 207 -0.61 -18.20 -1.08
C CYS A 207 -1.34 -18.95 0.05
N ASP A 208 -1.98 -20.08 -0.25
CA ASP A 208 -2.72 -20.94 0.69
C ASP A 208 -1.84 -21.98 1.40
N SER A 209 -0.59 -22.13 0.98
CA SER A 209 0.41 -22.96 1.64
C SER A 209 0.59 -22.55 3.10
N SER A 210 0.49 -23.50 4.02
CA SER A 210 0.58 -23.27 5.47
C SER A 210 1.73 -24.08 6.07
N TYR A 211 2.92 -23.96 5.49
CA TYR A 211 4.17 -24.59 5.98
C TYR A 211 5.35 -23.61 6.04
N PHE A 212 5.09 -22.32 5.82
CA PHE A 212 6.08 -21.26 5.87
C PHE A 212 6.08 -20.59 7.25
N ASN A 213 7.26 -20.15 7.66
CA ASN A 213 7.48 -19.37 8.87
C ASN A 213 7.25 -17.89 8.58
N ILE A 214 7.30 -17.05 9.62
CA ILE A 214 6.81 -15.68 9.53
C ILE A 214 7.91 -14.74 9.97
N ILE A 215 8.16 -13.71 9.15
CA ILE A 215 8.99 -12.58 9.54
C ILE A 215 8.09 -11.35 9.47
N CYS A 216 7.89 -10.71 10.61
CA CYS A 216 7.26 -9.40 10.68
C CYS A 216 8.33 -8.33 10.83
N GLU A 217 8.10 -7.15 10.25
CA GLU A 217 8.90 -5.97 10.51
C GLU A 217 8.05 -4.79 11.00
N LYS A 218 8.69 -3.85 11.67
CA LYS A 218 8.15 -2.50 11.94
C LYS A 218 9.29 -1.49 12.02
N GLU A 219 8.96 -0.25 11.68
CA GLU A 219 9.88 0.89 11.83
C GLU A 219 9.79 1.49 13.25
N PHE A 220 10.87 2.15 13.67
CA PHE A 220 10.82 2.97 14.87
C PHE A 220 9.92 4.18 14.60
N LYS A 221 8.91 4.39 15.45
CA LYS A 221 8.19 5.65 15.49
C LYS A 221 8.81 6.49 16.60
N ASP A 222 9.55 7.53 16.21
CA ASP A 222 10.00 8.59 17.13
C ASP A 222 8.81 9.24 17.86
#